data_AF-A0A292SMD0-F1
#
_entry.id   AF-A0A292SMD0-F1
#
_cell.length_a   1.000
_cell.length_b   1.000
_cell.length_c   1.000
_cell.angle_alpha   90.00
_cell.angle_beta   90.00
_cell.angle_gamma   90.00
#
_symmetry.space_group_name_H-M   'P 1'
#
loop_
_entity.id
_entity.type
_entity.pdbx_description
1 polymer ?
#
loop_
_entity_poly.entity_id
_entity_poly.type
_entity_poly.pdbx_seq_one_letter_code
_entity_poly.pdbx_strand_id
1 'polypeptide(L)'
;MAFINKLLGGGAASKVQEAAQTVAERTPVFRFGGWQTMGAHTRPADTRTTEQLLTNIDYFAQRNPEVAQFKKELKSMKPEHLGLVSDICELANRREMLNTNIDIKAPLKDGEKSLFALLIEKLPKASKENPEALNFAQEVINQTDNTASKYFLGSFAQVFEKPEAAKHLQVTKPYVKDIAEGTLKGGYTMDYSKERNFVKSIAAYLNSDADTDKIKMLTKILKLGNEAPIENLSFDGIQFVHSKAPISQVEENMKVFPKVAEIFPKQTGEFNLTDFLTRNVNLD
;
A
#
# COMPACT_ATOMS: atom_id res chain seq x y z
N MET A 1 -57.94 -38.32 6.66
CA MET A 1 -56.61 -37.77 6.31
C MET A 1 -56.73 -36.37 5.72
N ALA A 2 -57.08 -35.34 6.51
CA ALA A 2 -57.01 -33.93 6.05
C ALA A 2 -57.03 -32.89 7.19
N PHE A 3 -56.81 -33.29 8.45
CA PHE A 3 -56.89 -32.38 9.61
C PHE A 3 -55.53 -32.11 10.29
N ILE A 4 -54.42 -32.46 9.64
CA ILE A 4 -53.05 -32.28 10.18
C ILE A 4 -52.25 -31.18 9.45
N ASN A 5 -52.71 -30.64 8.31
CA ASN A 5 -51.94 -29.66 7.55
C ASN A 5 -52.22 -28.17 7.86
N LYS A 6 -52.84 -27.85 9.02
CA LYS A 6 -53.13 -26.45 9.38
C LYS A 6 -52.34 -25.89 10.57
N LEU A 7 -51.29 -26.58 11.01
CA LEU A 7 -50.48 -26.18 12.18
C LEU A 7 -48.98 -25.95 11.92
N LEU A 8 -48.49 -26.07 10.69
CA LEU A 8 -47.07 -25.83 10.37
C LEU A 8 -46.90 -24.76 9.29
N GLY A 9 -47.16 -23.52 9.72
CA GLY A 9 -46.19 -22.42 9.59
C GLY A 9 -45.59 -22.12 8.22
N GLY A 10 -46.39 -21.62 7.27
CA GLY A 10 -45.88 -20.88 6.10
C GLY A 10 -45.14 -19.57 6.42
N GLY A 11 -45.09 -19.16 7.70
CA GLY A 11 -44.34 -17.99 8.17
C GLY A 11 -43.03 -18.28 8.90
N ALA A 12 -42.68 -19.56 9.14
CA ALA A 12 -41.44 -19.92 9.82
C ALA A 12 -40.26 -19.99 8.83
N ALA A 13 -40.47 -20.53 7.63
CA ALA A 13 -39.43 -20.61 6.60
C ALA A 13 -39.00 -19.23 6.10
N SER A 14 -39.93 -18.30 5.85
CA SER A 14 -39.60 -16.94 5.41
C SER A 14 -38.86 -16.15 6.50
N LYS A 15 -39.30 -16.23 7.76
CA LYS A 15 -38.61 -15.58 8.89
C LYS A 15 -37.25 -16.18 9.19
N VAL A 16 -37.06 -17.48 9.01
CA VAL A 16 -35.75 -18.14 9.15
C VAL A 16 -34.81 -17.74 8.01
N GLN A 17 -35.33 -17.56 6.80
CA GLN A 17 -34.56 -17.15 5.62
C GLN A 17 -34.21 -15.65 5.67
N GLU A 18 -35.13 -14.82 6.14
CA GLU A 18 -34.95 -13.39 6.40
C GLU A 18 -34.01 -13.15 7.60
N ALA A 19 -34.12 -13.96 8.66
CA ALA A 19 -33.18 -13.98 9.78
C ALA A 19 -31.79 -14.49 9.36
N ALA A 20 -31.70 -15.50 8.50
CA ALA A 20 -30.43 -15.99 7.97
C ALA A 20 -29.75 -14.95 7.06
N GLN A 21 -30.52 -14.21 6.26
CA GLN A 21 -30.02 -13.05 5.49
C GLN A 21 -29.55 -11.92 6.41
N THR A 22 -30.33 -11.54 7.43
CA THR A 22 -29.89 -10.49 8.39
C THR A 22 -28.70 -10.92 9.25
N VAL A 23 -28.54 -12.22 9.54
CA VAL A 23 -27.36 -12.76 10.24
C VAL A 23 -26.13 -12.79 9.32
N ALA A 24 -26.30 -13.13 8.04
CA ALA A 24 -25.24 -13.06 7.04
C ALA A 24 -24.77 -11.62 6.79
N GLU A 25 -25.70 -10.64 6.78
CA GLU A 25 -25.39 -9.20 6.68
C GLU A 25 -24.64 -8.64 7.91
N ARG A 26 -24.77 -9.29 9.07
CA ARG A 26 -24.15 -8.88 10.34
C ARG A 26 -22.88 -9.65 10.70
N THR A 27 -22.51 -10.65 9.91
CA THR A 27 -21.28 -11.41 10.17
C THR A 27 -20.09 -10.63 9.59
N PRO A 28 -19.06 -10.33 10.38
CA PRO A 28 -17.89 -9.63 9.87
C PRO A 28 -17.16 -10.48 8.83
N VAL A 29 -16.69 -9.84 7.77
CA VAL A 29 -15.96 -10.49 6.67
C VAL A 29 -14.52 -9.98 6.70
N PHE A 30 -13.60 -10.87 7.05
CA PHE A 30 -12.17 -10.53 7.16
C PHE A 30 -11.44 -10.87 5.87
N ARG A 31 -10.51 -10.00 5.48
CA ARG A 31 -9.73 -10.15 4.25
C ARG A 31 -8.43 -10.89 4.47
N PHE A 32 -7.85 -10.78 5.66
CA PHE A 32 -6.64 -11.51 5.98
C PHE A 32 -7.01 -12.92 6.43
N GLY A 33 -6.31 -13.92 5.93
CA GLY A 33 -6.58 -15.33 6.19
C GLY A 33 -5.63 -16.22 5.39
N GLY A 34 -5.39 -17.44 5.86
CA GLY A 34 -4.51 -18.40 5.20
C GLY A 34 -3.01 -18.10 5.34
N TRP A 35 -2.21 -18.94 4.68
CA TRP A 35 -0.76 -18.77 4.58
C TRP A 35 -0.44 -17.61 3.65
N GLN A 36 0.42 -16.68 4.07
CA GLN A 36 0.88 -15.57 3.25
C GLN A 36 2.35 -15.75 2.87
N THR A 37 2.68 -15.39 1.63
CA THR A 37 4.07 -15.26 1.20
C THR A 37 4.70 -14.10 1.96
N MET A 38 5.92 -14.32 2.48
CA MET A 38 6.66 -13.28 3.19
C MET A 38 7.32 -12.30 2.23
N GLY A 39 7.43 -11.04 2.65
CA GLY A 39 7.96 -9.92 1.90
C GLY A 39 6.94 -9.32 0.93
N ALA A 40 7.31 -9.22 -0.34
CA ALA A 40 6.43 -8.71 -1.38
C ALA A 40 5.30 -9.70 -1.66
N HIS A 41 4.06 -9.22 -1.58
CA HIS A 41 2.88 -10.05 -1.78
C HIS A 41 1.69 -9.22 -2.26
N THR A 42 1.20 -9.52 -3.45
CA THR A 42 -0.05 -8.94 -3.96
C THR A 42 -1.24 -9.68 -3.36
N ARG A 43 -1.97 -9.01 -2.46
CA ARG A 43 -3.26 -9.49 -1.94
C ARG A 43 -4.31 -9.52 -3.04
N PRO A 44 -5.28 -10.46 -2.96
CA PRO A 44 -6.49 -10.39 -3.77
C PRO A 44 -7.20 -9.03 -3.59
N ALA A 45 -7.88 -8.58 -4.64
CA ALA A 45 -8.70 -7.37 -4.57
C ALA A 45 -9.68 -7.44 -3.38
N ASP A 46 -9.91 -6.30 -2.73
CA ASP A 46 -10.91 -6.22 -1.67
C ASP A 46 -12.31 -6.35 -2.29
N THR A 47 -13.01 -7.41 -1.93
CA THR A 47 -14.36 -7.70 -2.44
C THR A 47 -15.45 -7.33 -1.43
N ARG A 48 -15.09 -6.78 -0.27
CA ARG A 48 -16.05 -6.41 0.77
C ARG A 48 -16.89 -5.21 0.32
N THR A 49 -18.19 -5.29 0.53
CA THR A 49 -19.09 -4.16 0.29
C THR A 49 -18.96 -3.11 1.39
N THR A 50 -19.46 -1.90 1.13
CA THR A 50 -19.55 -0.83 2.14
C THR A 50 -20.26 -1.31 3.41
N GLU A 51 -21.37 -2.03 3.28
CA GLU A 51 -22.15 -2.56 4.40
C GLU A 51 -21.31 -3.55 5.23
N GLN A 52 -20.59 -4.45 4.56
CA GLN A 52 -19.70 -5.40 5.24
C GLN A 52 -18.56 -4.68 5.98
N LEU A 53 -18.00 -3.63 5.40
CA LEU A 53 -16.95 -2.82 6.04
C LEU A 53 -17.49 -2.05 7.26
N LEU A 54 -18.71 -1.52 7.19
CA LEU A 54 -19.38 -0.89 8.33
C LEU A 54 -19.66 -1.91 9.45
N THR A 55 -20.11 -3.13 9.08
CA THR A 55 -20.27 -4.25 10.01
C THR A 55 -18.95 -4.63 10.67
N ASN A 56 -17.83 -4.63 9.94
CA ASN A 56 -16.50 -4.86 10.52
C ASN A 56 -16.13 -3.78 11.53
N ILE A 57 -16.39 -2.50 11.24
CA ILE A 57 -16.15 -1.40 12.19
C ILE A 57 -16.99 -1.60 13.46
N ASP A 58 -18.25 -1.99 13.32
CA ASP A 58 -19.12 -2.31 14.46
C ASP A 58 -18.55 -3.48 15.29
N TYR A 59 -18.06 -4.53 14.63
CA TYR A 59 -17.43 -5.69 15.26
C TYR A 59 -16.16 -5.32 16.04
N PHE A 60 -15.28 -4.51 15.44
CA PHE A 60 -14.02 -4.10 16.06
C PHE A 60 -14.21 -3.08 17.18
N ALA A 61 -15.21 -2.20 17.07
CA ALA A 61 -15.58 -1.26 18.14
C ALA A 61 -16.00 -1.98 19.43
N GLN A 62 -16.61 -3.16 19.35
CA GLN A 62 -16.97 -3.96 20.53
C GLN A 62 -15.75 -4.56 21.26
N ARG A 63 -14.58 -4.60 20.59
CA ARG A 63 -13.39 -5.33 21.05
C ARG A 63 -12.18 -4.43 21.28
N ASN A 64 -12.18 -3.22 20.71
CA ASN A 64 -11.08 -2.29 20.76
C ASN A 64 -11.61 -0.91 21.19
N PRO A 65 -11.25 -0.42 22.39
CA PRO A 65 -11.71 0.87 22.90
C PRO A 65 -11.41 2.05 21.96
N GLU A 66 -10.29 2.00 21.25
CA GLU A 66 -9.87 3.03 20.31
C GLU A 66 -10.84 3.12 19.12
N VAL A 67 -11.29 1.97 18.59
CA VAL A 67 -12.29 1.93 17.51
C VAL A 67 -13.66 2.36 18.05
N ALA A 68 -13.99 1.99 19.29
CA ALA A 68 -15.23 2.43 19.93
C ALA A 68 -15.31 3.95 20.05
N GLN A 69 -14.20 4.58 20.46
CA GLN A 69 -14.09 6.03 20.64
C GLN A 69 -14.35 6.79 19.35
N PHE A 70 -13.79 6.34 18.22
CA PHE A 70 -13.88 7.02 16.92
C PHE A 70 -14.93 6.41 15.98
N LYS A 71 -15.79 5.52 16.49
CA LYS A 71 -16.71 4.71 15.70
C LYS A 71 -17.57 5.55 14.74
N LYS A 72 -18.14 6.65 15.23
CA LYS A 72 -19.06 7.49 14.45
C LYS A 72 -18.33 8.17 13.30
N GLU A 73 -17.13 8.67 13.58
CA GLU A 73 -16.25 9.35 12.64
C GLU A 73 -15.76 8.38 11.57
N LEU A 74 -15.32 7.18 11.96
CA LEU A 74 -14.91 6.12 11.04
C LEU A 74 -16.03 5.72 10.09
N LYS A 75 -17.25 5.53 10.59
CA LYS A 75 -18.42 5.20 9.75
C LYS A 75 -18.86 6.34 8.82
N SER A 76 -18.38 7.56 9.06
CA SER A 76 -18.66 8.74 8.22
C SER A 76 -17.59 9.02 7.15
N MET A 77 -16.54 8.20 7.09
CA MET A 77 -15.51 8.30 6.05
C MET A 77 -16.09 7.98 4.67
N LYS A 78 -15.39 8.41 3.61
CA LYS A 78 -15.75 8.02 2.25
C LYS A 78 -15.72 6.49 2.12
N PRO A 79 -16.69 5.87 1.41
CA PRO A 79 -16.76 4.41 1.30
C PRO A 79 -15.45 3.75 0.83
N GLU A 80 -14.74 4.37 -0.11
CA GLU A 80 -13.45 3.89 -0.64
C GLU A 80 -12.34 3.73 0.42
N HIS A 81 -12.46 4.42 1.56
CA HIS A 81 -11.45 4.39 2.63
C HIS A 81 -11.81 3.44 3.78
N LEU A 82 -13.03 2.88 3.81
CA LEU A 82 -13.46 1.99 4.89
C LEU A 82 -12.69 0.65 4.88
N GLY A 83 -12.24 0.22 3.70
CA GLY A 83 -11.37 -0.96 3.54
C GLY A 83 -10.11 -0.85 4.40
N LEU A 84 -9.47 0.32 4.38
CA LEU A 84 -8.25 0.59 5.15
C LEU A 84 -8.48 0.52 6.66
N VAL A 85 -9.63 1.00 7.14
CA VAL A 85 -9.99 0.92 8.57
C VAL A 85 -10.08 -0.56 8.99
N SER A 86 -10.77 -1.38 8.21
CA SER A 86 -10.89 -2.81 8.49
C SER A 86 -9.54 -3.52 8.42
N ASP A 87 -8.73 -3.23 7.41
CA ASP A 87 -7.40 -3.83 7.23
C ASP A 87 -6.47 -3.48 8.40
N ILE A 88 -6.45 -2.24 8.88
CA ILE A 88 -5.67 -1.85 10.06
C ILE A 88 -6.18 -2.58 11.33
N CYS A 89 -7.49 -2.73 11.49
CA CYS A 89 -8.06 -3.50 12.61
C CYS A 89 -7.67 -4.98 12.54
N GLU A 90 -7.69 -5.59 11.35
CA GLU A 90 -7.25 -6.97 11.16
C GLU A 90 -5.75 -7.14 11.42
N LEU A 91 -4.90 -6.23 10.92
CA LEU A 91 -3.46 -6.23 11.22
C LEU A 91 -3.21 -6.14 12.73
N ALA A 92 -3.94 -5.28 13.44
CA ALA A 92 -3.79 -5.07 14.89
C ALA A 92 -4.16 -6.30 15.72
N ASN A 93 -5.08 -7.13 15.22
CA ASN A 93 -5.55 -8.33 15.91
C ASN A 93 -4.86 -9.61 15.41
N ARG A 94 -3.87 -9.49 14.51
CA ARG A 94 -3.03 -10.59 14.04
C ARG A 94 -1.66 -10.56 14.68
N ARG A 95 -1.19 -11.72 15.13
CA ARG A 95 0.19 -11.95 15.54
C ARG A 95 0.84 -12.92 14.56
N GLU A 96 1.99 -12.53 14.04
CA GLU A 96 2.82 -13.42 13.23
C GLU A 96 3.57 -14.37 14.16
N MET A 97 3.65 -15.65 13.81
CA MET A 97 4.46 -16.63 14.55
C MET A 97 5.94 -16.58 14.10
N LEU A 98 6.46 -15.35 13.99
CA LEU A 98 7.83 -15.05 13.56
C LEU A 98 8.58 -14.32 14.69
N ASN A 99 9.90 -14.46 14.72
CA ASN A 99 10.74 -13.70 15.67
C ASN A 99 10.61 -12.17 15.46
N THR A 100 10.29 -11.74 14.25
CA THR A 100 10.03 -10.33 13.90
C THR A 100 8.52 -10.04 13.89
N ASN A 101 7.86 -10.12 15.05
CA ASN A 101 6.44 -9.77 15.16
C ASN A 101 6.26 -8.34 15.70
N ILE A 102 5.53 -7.52 14.95
CA ILE A 102 5.18 -6.16 15.36
C ILE A 102 3.78 -6.18 16.00
N ASP A 103 3.71 -5.86 17.28
CA ASP A 103 2.46 -5.61 17.99
C ASP A 103 2.12 -4.13 17.94
N ILE A 104 1.29 -3.73 16.96
CA ILE A 104 0.90 -2.32 16.78
C ILE A 104 -0.09 -1.83 17.85
N LYS A 105 -0.58 -2.72 18.73
CA LYS A 105 -1.39 -2.37 19.89
C LYS A 105 -0.55 -2.10 21.14
N ALA A 106 0.73 -2.46 21.14
CA ALA A 106 1.63 -2.08 22.21
C ALA A 106 1.83 -0.55 22.23
N PRO A 107 1.90 0.10 23.40
CA PRO A 107 2.29 1.50 23.52
C PRO A 107 3.65 1.75 22.84
N LEU A 108 3.79 2.88 22.14
CA LEU A 108 5.07 3.25 21.52
C LEU A 108 6.14 3.53 22.59
N LYS A 109 5.73 4.11 23.71
CA LYS A 109 6.48 4.29 24.96
C LYS A 109 5.51 4.30 26.14
N ASP A 110 6.04 4.22 27.35
CA ASP A 110 5.25 4.32 28.58
C ASP A 110 4.43 5.62 28.60
N GLY A 111 3.10 5.48 28.72
CA GLY A 111 2.16 6.60 28.71
C GLY A 111 1.81 7.17 27.33
N GLU A 112 2.41 6.67 26.25
CA GLU A 112 2.07 7.09 24.88
C GLU A 112 0.99 6.18 24.25
N LYS A 113 0.26 6.73 23.27
CA LYS A 113 -0.70 5.96 22.46
C LYS A 113 0.02 4.86 21.68
N SER A 114 -0.65 3.73 21.47
CA SER A 114 -0.17 2.70 20.53
C SER A 114 -0.24 3.23 19.10
N LEU A 115 0.52 2.61 18.19
CA LEU A 115 0.41 2.91 16.76
C LEU A 115 -1.03 2.72 16.27
N PHE A 116 -1.69 1.65 16.71
CA PHE A 116 -3.08 1.38 16.38
C PHE A 116 -4.01 2.53 16.80
N ALA A 117 -3.88 3.01 18.05
CA ALA A 117 -4.67 4.14 18.55
C ALA A 117 -4.46 5.40 17.71
N LEU A 118 -3.20 5.71 17.39
CA LEU A 118 -2.84 6.89 16.58
C LEU A 118 -3.42 6.81 15.17
N LEU A 119 -3.37 5.64 14.53
CA LEU A 119 -3.92 5.45 13.18
C LEU A 119 -5.45 5.63 13.20
N ILE A 120 -6.15 4.93 14.10
CA ILE A 120 -7.62 4.99 14.18
C ILE A 120 -8.12 6.41 14.41
N GLU A 121 -7.43 7.21 15.21
CA GLU A 121 -7.73 8.63 15.44
C GLU A 121 -7.51 9.50 14.19
N LYS A 122 -6.45 9.26 13.43
CA LYS A 122 -6.07 10.11 12.28
C LYS A 122 -6.90 9.86 11.02
N LEU A 123 -7.35 8.61 10.80
CA LEU A 123 -8.02 8.20 9.56
C LEU A 123 -9.24 9.05 9.17
N PRO A 124 -10.17 9.41 10.07
CA PRO A 124 -11.34 10.21 9.69
C PRO A 124 -11.01 11.59 9.14
N LYS A 125 -10.00 12.27 9.72
CA LYS A 125 -9.54 13.58 9.27
C LYS A 125 -8.79 13.46 7.94
N ALA A 126 -7.85 12.52 7.86
CA ALA A 126 -7.08 12.28 6.65
C ALA A 126 -7.97 11.84 5.46
N SER A 127 -9.07 11.12 5.68
CA SER A 127 -10.08 10.81 4.65
C SER A 127 -10.66 12.05 3.95
N LYS A 128 -10.65 13.21 4.62
CA LYS A 128 -11.18 14.48 4.09
C LYS A 128 -10.07 15.36 3.55
N GLU A 129 -8.97 15.47 4.30
CA GLU A 129 -7.92 16.45 4.05
C GLU A 129 -6.74 15.89 3.24
N ASN A 130 -6.46 14.59 3.34
CA ASN A 130 -5.36 13.92 2.65
C ASN A 130 -5.74 12.49 2.19
N PRO A 131 -6.74 12.36 1.29
CA PRO A 131 -7.22 11.05 0.83
C PRO A 131 -6.12 10.22 0.13
N GLU A 132 -5.14 10.87 -0.50
CA GLU A 132 -4.02 10.19 -1.15
C GLU A 132 -3.15 9.42 -0.15
N ALA A 133 -3.02 9.86 1.11
CA ALA A 133 -2.32 9.08 2.13
C ALA A 133 -3.04 7.77 2.47
N LEU A 134 -4.38 7.76 2.47
CA LEU A 134 -5.16 6.55 2.70
C LEU A 134 -5.05 5.61 1.49
N ASN A 135 -5.18 6.16 0.28
CA ASN A 135 -5.02 5.40 -0.95
C ASN A 135 -3.63 4.76 -1.06
N PHE A 136 -2.59 5.50 -0.69
CA PHE A 136 -1.21 5.01 -0.70
C PHE A 136 -0.98 3.95 0.37
N ALA A 137 -1.45 4.16 1.59
CA ALA A 137 -1.33 3.16 2.66
C ALA A 137 -2.08 1.87 2.31
N GLN A 138 -3.26 1.97 1.71
CA GLN A 138 -4.00 0.81 1.22
C GLN A 138 -3.22 0.06 0.12
N GLU A 139 -2.57 0.78 -0.80
CA GLU A 139 -1.73 0.15 -1.82
C GLU A 139 -0.54 -0.60 -1.20
N VAL A 140 0.14 -0.01 -0.21
CA VAL A 140 1.24 -0.71 0.48
C VAL A 140 0.75 -1.97 1.19
N ILE A 141 -0.39 -1.90 1.88
CA ILE A 141 -1.03 -3.09 2.47
C ILE A 141 -1.39 -4.11 1.38
N ASN A 142 -1.81 -3.68 0.20
CA ASN A 142 -2.14 -4.59 -0.89
C ASN A 142 -0.92 -5.30 -1.47
N GLN A 143 0.29 -4.75 -1.37
CA GLN A 143 1.50 -5.28 -2.03
C GLN A 143 2.55 -5.89 -1.08
N THR A 144 2.32 -5.93 0.23
CA THR A 144 3.33 -6.36 1.21
C THR A 144 2.75 -7.25 2.30
N ASP A 145 3.46 -8.26 2.80
CA ASP A 145 2.98 -9.10 3.90
C ASP A 145 2.58 -8.30 5.18
N ASN A 146 2.04 -8.98 6.19
CA ASN A 146 1.57 -8.31 7.40
C ASN A 146 2.70 -7.63 8.19
N THR A 147 3.92 -8.18 8.19
CA THR A 147 5.08 -7.62 8.91
C THR A 147 5.52 -6.31 8.26
N ALA A 148 5.72 -6.33 6.94
CA ALA A 148 6.08 -5.16 6.16
C ALA A 148 4.98 -4.10 6.17
N SER A 149 3.70 -4.50 6.09
CA SER A 149 2.56 -3.58 6.23
C SER A 149 2.58 -2.84 7.58
N LYS A 150 2.76 -3.58 8.69
CA LYS A 150 2.83 -2.98 10.04
C LYS A 150 4.04 -2.07 10.21
N TYR A 151 5.20 -2.49 9.70
CA TYR A 151 6.43 -1.69 9.76
C TYR A 151 6.29 -0.38 8.98
N PHE A 152 5.71 -0.45 7.78
CA PHE A 152 5.40 0.71 6.96
C PHE A 152 4.44 1.66 7.68
N LEU A 153 3.32 1.16 8.21
CA LEU A 153 2.33 1.99 8.91
C LEU A 153 2.97 2.76 10.09
N GLY A 154 3.90 2.15 10.81
CA GLY A 154 4.64 2.82 11.88
C GLY A 154 5.50 3.99 11.38
N SER A 155 6.14 3.81 10.22
CA SER A 155 6.97 4.85 9.59
C SER A 155 6.16 5.91 8.86
N PHE A 156 4.94 5.57 8.44
CA PHE A 156 4.07 6.40 7.61
C PHE A 156 3.04 7.21 8.41
N ALA A 157 2.84 6.92 9.71
CA ALA A 157 1.74 7.47 10.51
C ALA A 157 1.61 9.01 10.47
N GLN A 158 2.73 9.74 10.37
CA GLN A 158 2.71 11.22 10.31
C GLN A 158 2.33 11.76 8.92
N VAL A 159 2.44 10.95 7.86
CA VAL A 159 2.12 11.37 6.49
C VAL A 159 0.62 11.58 6.29
N PHE A 160 -0.22 10.91 7.09
CA PHE A 160 -1.68 11.13 7.09
C PHE A 160 -2.08 12.60 7.34
N GLU A 161 -1.22 13.38 8.01
CA GLU A 161 -1.46 14.79 8.34
C GLU A 161 -0.71 15.77 7.43
N LYS A 162 -0.09 15.29 6.35
CA LYS A 162 0.72 16.07 5.41
C LYS A 162 0.08 16.15 4.01
N PRO A 163 -0.99 16.95 3.83
CA PRO A 163 -1.65 17.08 2.52
C PRO A 163 -0.71 17.57 1.41
N GLU A 164 0.37 18.28 1.75
CA GLU A 164 1.41 18.70 0.81
C GLU A 164 2.11 17.52 0.11
N ALA A 165 2.10 16.31 0.71
CA ALA A 165 2.67 15.11 0.12
C ALA A 165 1.75 14.44 -0.92
N ALA A 166 0.51 14.91 -1.09
CA ALA A 166 -0.51 14.24 -1.92
C ALA A 166 -0.05 13.99 -3.37
N LYS A 167 0.64 14.96 -3.99
CA LYS A 167 1.14 14.80 -5.36
C LYS A 167 2.18 13.67 -5.45
N HIS A 168 3.16 13.66 -4.53
CA HIS A 168 4.17 12.60 -4.45
C HIS A 168 3.54 11.23 -4.20
N LEU A 169 2.62 11.13 -3.23
CA LEU A 169 1.87 9.90 -2.95
C LEU A 169 1.17 9.38 -4.20
N GLN A 170 0.46 10.24 -4.92
CA GLN A 170 -0.28 9.88 -6.13
C GLN A 170 0.64 9.33 -7.23
N VAL A 171 1.78 10.00 -7.50
CA VAL A 171 2.69 9.60 -8.57
C VAL A 171 3.57 8.41 -8.19
N THR A 172 3.84 8.20 -6.90
CA THR A 172 4.63 7.07 -6.40
C THR A 172 3.80 5.79 -6.27
N LYS A 173 2.49 5.90 -5.98
CA LYS A 173 1.59 4.76 -5.75
C LYS A 173 1.73 3.61 -6.76
N PRO A 174 1.80 3.86 -8.10
CA PRO A 174 1.93 2.79 -9.09
C PRO A 174 3.20 1.93 -8.94
N TYR A 175 4.24 2.45 -8.30
CA TYR A 175 5.54 1.78 -8.16
C TYR A 175 5.69 1.02 -6.84
N VAL A 176 4.68 1.05 -5.95
CA VAL A 176 4.75 0.39 -4.64
C VAL A 176 5.03 -1.10 -4.77
N LYS A 177 4.38 -1.77 -5.74
CA LYS A 177 4.61 -3.19 -6.03
C LYS A 177 6.07 -3.46 -6.44
N ASP A 178 6.57 -2.73 -7.42
CA ASP A 178 7.94 -2.91 -7.93
C ASP A 178 8.99 -2.63 -6.83
N ILE A 179 8.76 -1.61 -6.00
CA ILE A 179 9.61 -1.29 -4.85
C ILE A 179 9.57 -2.44 -3.83
N ALA A 180 8.39 -2.99 -3.52
CA ALA A 180 8.25 -4.12 -2.61
C ALA A 180 9.01 -5.35 -3.14
N GLU A 181 8.80 -5.72 -4.41
CA GLU A 181 9.49 -6.84 -5.06
C GLU A 181 11.02 -6.64 -5.11
N GLY A 182 11.49 -5.41 -5.31
CA GLY A 182 12.90 -5.07 -5.31
C GLY A 182 13.58 -5.14 -3.94
N THR A 183 12.85 -4.83 -2.86
CA THR A 183 13.44 -4.61 -1.51
C THR A 183 13.12 -5.69 -0.49
N LEU A 184 11.98 -6.38 -0.63
CA LEU A 184 11.50 -7.40 0.32
C LEU A 184 11.82 -8.84 -0.12
N LYS A 185 12.54 -9.03 -1.24
CA LYS A 185 12.92 -10.35 -1.78
C LYS A 185 13.97 -11.08 -0.93
N GLY A 186 14.14 -12.39 -1.16
CA GLY A 186 15.29 -13.17 -0.66
C GLY A 186 15.12 -13.83 0.71
N GLY A 187 13.94 -14.36 1.03
CA GLY A 187 13.70 -15.17 2.23
C GLY A 187 13.63 -14.41 3.56
N TYR A 188 13.54 -15.12 4.68
CA TYR A 188 13.44 -14.53 6.02
C TYR A 188 14.81 -14.22 6.61
N THR A 189 15.04 -13.00 7.10
CA THR A 189 16.33 -12.58 7.70
C THR A 189 16.34 -12.57 9.23
N MET A 190 15.21 -12.84 9.88
CA MET A 190 15.05 -12.72 11.35
C MET A 190 15.31 -11.31 11.91
N ASP A 191 15.30 -10.29 11.05
CA ASP A 191 15.41 -8.87 11.41
C ASP A 191 14.50 -8.00 10.54
N TYR A 192 14.53 -6.69 10.73
CA TYR A 192 13.75 -5.71 9.96
C TYR A 192 14.57 -5.00 8.86
N SER A 193 15.67 -5.60 8.38
CA SER A 193 16.55 -4.94 7.41
C SER A 193 15.85 -4.66 6.08
N LYS A 194 14.99 -5.57 5.65
CA LYS A 194 14.24 -5.48 4.39
C LYS A 194 13.10 -4.48 4.46
N GLU A 195 12.33 -4.50 5.54
CA GLU A 195 11.24 -3.54 5.79
C GLU A 195 11.81 -2.13 5.94
N ARG A 196 12.97 -1.99 6.60
CA ARG A 196 13.71 -0.72 6.66
C ARG A 196 14.13 -0.25 5.27
N ASN A 197 14.64 -1.15 4.43
CA ASN A 197 15.03 -0.81 3.06
C ASN A 197 13.81 -0.38 2.23
N PHE A 198 12.72 -1.15 2.28
CA PHE A 198 11.45 -0.85 1.63
C PHE A 198 10.91 0.53 1.99
N VAL A 199 10.80 0.82 3.30
CA VAL A 199 10.33 2.12 3.78
C VAL A 199 11.27 3.26 3.36
N LYS A 200 12.59 3.05 3.40
CA LYS A 200 13.57 4.04 2.93
C LYS A 200 13.41 4.32 1.43
N SER A 201 13.22 3.28 0.62
CA SER A 201 12.98 3.43 -0.81
C SER A 201 11.69 4.20 -1.09
N ILE A 202 10.58 3.88 -0.42
CA ILE A 202 9.34 4.66 -0.51
C ILE A 202 9.59 6.12 -0.11
N ALA A 203 10.23 6.35 1.04
CA ALA A 203 10.48 7.69 1.55
C ALA A 203 11.33 8.54 0.60
N ALA A 204 12.25 7.92 -0.16
CA ALA A 204 13.04 8.63 -1.17
C ALA A 204 12.17 9.22 -2.29
N TYR A 205 11.08 8.56 -2.69
CA TYR A 205 10.14 9.08 -3.68
C TYR A 205 9.10 10.04 -3.09
N LEU A 206 8.79 9.92 -1.80
CA LEU A 206 7.85 10.81 -1.10
C LEU A 206 8.51 12.09 -0.55
N ASN A 207 9.83 12.19 -0.66
CA ASN A 207 10.58 13.38 -0.26
C ASN A 207 10.19 14.59 -1.14
N SER A 208 10.04 15.76 -0.53
CA SER A 208 9.75 17.02 -1.22
C SER A 208 10.76 17.39 -2.30
N ASP A 209 12.01 16.93 -2.16
CA ASP A 209 13.10 17.19 -3.11
C ASP A 209 13.00 16.31 -4.37
N ALA A 210 12.20 15.24 -4.33
CA ALA A 210 11.95 14.41 -5.50
C ALA A 210 11.03 15.13 -6.50
N ASP A 211 11.43 15.17 -7.77
CA ASP A 211 10.64 15.76 -8.84
C ASP A 211 9.49 14.83 -9.24
N THR A 212 8.26 15.24 -8.93
CA THR A 212 7.04 14.48 -9.26
C THR A 212 6.84 14.23 -10.74
N ASP A 213 7.33 15.09 -11.63
CA ASP A 213 7.19 14.89 -13.07
C ASP A 213 8.22 13.86 -13.57
N LYS A 214 9.39 13.78 -12.94
CA LYS A 214 10.34 12.66 -13.15
C LYS A 214 9.81 11.34 -12.65
N ILE A 215 9.14 11.30 -11.50
CA ILE A 215 8.50 10.07 -11.01
C ILE A 215 7.50 9.52 -12.05
N LYS A 216 6.73 10.39 -12.72
CA LYS A 216 5.81 9.97 -13.80
C LYS A 216 6.54 9.42 -15.04
N MET A 217 7.81 9.77 -15.24
CA MET A 217 8.61 9.27 -16.37
C MET A 217 9.18 7.87 -16.13
N LEU A 218 9.23 7.38 -14.89
CA LEU A 218 9.90 6.11 -14.57
C LEU A 218 9.34 4.94 -15.38
N THR A 219 8.02 4.80 -15.56
CA THR A 219 7.45 3.74 -16.41
C THR A 219 8.00 3.77 -17.84
N LYS A 220 8.12 4.96 -18.44
CA LYS A 220 8.66 5.10 -19.79
C LYS A 220 10.15 4.79 -19.84
N ILE A 221 10.90 5.19 -18.82
CA ILE A 221 12.34 4.94 -18.72
C ILE A 221 12.65 3.46 -18.48
N LEU A 222 11.90 2.79 -17.60
CA LEU A 222 12.03 1.36 -17.35
C LEU A 222 11.71 0.56 -18.61
N LYS A 223 10.66 0.94 -19.35
CA LYS A 223 10.36 0.33 -20.66
C LYS A 223 11.52 0.53 -21.64
N LEU A 224 12.04 1.74 -21.74
CA LEU A 224 13.16 2.08 -22.60
C LEU A 224 14.42 1.25 -22.27
N GLY A 225 14.72 1.05 -20.99
CA GLY A 225 15.84 0.21 -20.54
C GLY A 225 15.64 -1.27 -20.84
N ASN A 226 14.43 -1.80 -20.62
CA ASN A 226 14.10 -3.21 -20.87
C ASN A 226 14.11 -3.58 -22.37
N GLU A 227 13.84 -2.62 -23.25
CA GLU A 227 13.87 -2.81 -24.71
C GLU A 227 15.28 -2.60 -25.31
N ALA A 228 16.24 -2.11 -24.51
CA ALA A 228 17.59 -1.85 -24.97
C ALA A 228 18.39 -3.15 -25.16
N PRO A 229 19.14 -3.32 -26.26
CA PRO A 229 19.99 -4.49 -26.46
C PRO A 229 21.31 -4.39 -25.68
N ILE A 230 21.27 -3.91 -24.42
CA ILE A 230 22.43 -3.74 -23.54
C ILE A 230 22.29 -4.68 -22.33
N GLU A 231 23.17 -5.68 -22.22
CA GLU A 231 23.12 -6.67 -21.13
C GLU A 231 23.40 -6.06 -19.73
N ASN A 232 24.36 -5.12 -19.64
CA ASN A 232 24.78 -4.50 -18.37
C ASN A 232 24.22 -3.08 -18.22
N LEU A 233 22.93 -2.90 -18.49
CA LEU A 233 22.24 -1.63 -18.28
C LEU A 233 21.84 -1.48 -16.81
N SER A 234 22.24 -0.37 -16.20
CA SER A 234 21.80 0.01 -14.85
C SER A 234 20.96 1.27 -14.87
N PHE A 235 19.99 1.35 -13.96
CA PHE A 235 19.15 2.51 -13.76
C PHE A 235 18.87 2.71 -12.27
N ASP A 236 19.28 3.86 -11.76
CA ASP A 236 18.94 4.32 -10.41
C ASP A 236 17.80 5.34 -10.50
N GLY A 237 16.59 4.88 -10.21
CA GLY A 237 15.38 5.70 -10.19
C GLY A 237 15.38 6.76 -9.08
N ILE A 238 16.05 6.51 -7.95
CA ILE A 238 16.14 7.48 -6.85
C ILE A 238 17.07 8.62 -7.25
N GLN A 239 18.27 8.31 -7.76
CA GLN A 239 19.19 9.32 -8.28
C GLN A 239 18.52 10.13 -9.40
N PHE A 240 17.75 9.48 -10.27
CA PHE A 240 17.04 10.14 -11.36
C PHE A 240 16.02 11.18 -10.88
N VAL A 241 15.12 10.82 -9.95
CA VAL A 241 14.05 11.73 -9.49
C VAL A 241 14.57 12.89 -8.64
N HIS A 242 15.76 12.74 -8.04
CA HIS A 242 16.47 13.79 -7.30
C HIS A 242 17.45 14.59 -8.17
N SER A 243 17.60 14.25 -9.45
CA SER A 243 18.51 14.97 -10.35
C SER A 243 18.02 16.39 -10.63
N LYS A 244 18.94 17.29 -11.00
CA LYS A 244 18.61 18.67 -11.41
C LYS A 244 18.39 18.84 -12.92
N ALA A 245 18.49 17.75 -13.69
CA ALA A 245 18.31 17.79 -15.14
C ALA A 245 16.89 18.26 -15.51
N PRO A 246 16.70 19.23 -16.42
CA PRO A 246 15.38 19.63 -16.89
C PRO A 246 14.64 18.48 -17.57
N ILE A 247 13.31 18.42 -17.42
CA ILE A 247 12.47 17.40 -18.07
C ILE A 247 12.67 17.38 -19.59
N SER A 248 12.78 18.54 -20.23
CA SER A 248 12.99 18.66 -21.67
C SER A 248 14.28 17.96 -22.13
N GLN A 249 15.37 18.13 -21.38
CA GLN A 249 16.65 17.46 -21.66
C GLN A 249 16.51 15.95 -21.49
N VAL A 250 15.83 15.49 -20.44
CA VAL A 250 15.57 14.05 -20.24
C VAL A 250 14.78 13.49 -21.42
N GLU A 251 13.73 14.19 -21.88
CA GLU A 251 12.92 13.76 -23.02
C GLU A 251 13.73 13.70 -24.33
N GLU A 252 14.63 14.66 -24.56
CA GLU A 252 15.56 14.63 -25.69
C GLU A 252 16.51 13.43 -25.60
N ASN A 253 17.13 13.21 -24.43
CA ASN A 253 18.00 12.08 -24.20
C ASN A 253 17.27 10.74 -24.40
N MET A 254 16.02 10.61 -23.91
CA MET A 254 15.20 9.41 -24.14
C MET A 254 14.95 9.12 -25.64
N LYS A 255 14.84 10.16 -26.49
CA LYS A 255 14.70 9.99 -27.95
C LYS A 255 16.00 9.53 -28.61
N VAL A 256 17.14 9.95 -28.07
CA VAL A 256 18.48 9.61 -28.59
C VAL A 256 18.92 8.21 -28.15
N PHE A 257 18.52 7.80 -26.94
CA PHE A 257 18.98 6.57 -26.31
C PHE A 257 18.88 5.30 -27.18
N PRO A 258 17.78 5.01 -27.93
CA PRO A 258 17.71 3.81 -28.75
C PRO A 258 18.86 3.69 -29.76
N LYS A 259 19.28 4.79 -30.38
CA LYS A 259 20.41 4.80 -31.32
C LYS A 259 21.74 4.56 -30.62
N VAL A 260 21.92 5.14 -29.44
CA VAL A 260 23.11 4.89 -28.61
C VAL A 260 23.17 3.44 -28.18
N ALA A 261 22.02 2.86 -27.81
CA ALA A 261 21.90 1.49 -27.36
C ALA A 261 22.14 0.46 -28.48
N GLU A 262 21.97 0.80 -29.76
CA GLU A 262 22.38 -0.07 -30.88
C GLU A 262 23.91 -0.09 -31.09
N ILE A 263 24.60 0.97 -30.71
CA ILE A 263 26.05 1.14 -30.92
C ILE A 263 26.85 0.62 -29.71
N PHE A 264 26.33 0.84 -28.50
CA PHE A 264 26.96 0.49 -27.23
C PHE A 264 27.32 -1.00 -27.04
N PRO A 265 26.57 -2.00 -27.54
CA PRO A 265 26.88 -3.41 -27.38
C PRO A 265 28.24 -3.82 -27.99
N LYS A 266 28.85 -2.94 -28.79
CA LYS A 266 30.20 -3.09 -29.34
C LYS A 266 31.31 -2.62 -28.37
N GLN A 267 30.96 -2.07 -27.21
CA GLN A 267 31.86 -1.54 -26.19
C GLN A 267 31.75 -2.38 -24.91
N THR A 268 32.87 -2.78 -24.31
CA THR A 268 32.87 -3.52 -23.03
C THR A 268 32.67 -2.55 -21.87
N GLY A 269 31.49 -2.54 -21.24
CA GLY A 269 31.21 -1.71 -20.07
C GLY A 269 29.77 -1.79 -19.55
N GLU A 270 29.56 -1.30 -18.33
CA GLU A 270 28.23 -1.04 -17.77
C GLU A 270 27.66 0.25 -18.38
N PHE A 271 26.38 0.23 -18.78
CA PHE A 271 25.69 1.45 -19.23
C PHE A 271 24.80 1.99 -18.13
N ASN A 272 25.17 3.15 -17.56
CA ASN A 272 24.34 3.83 -16.58
C ASN A 272 23.31 4.73 -17.30
N LEU A 273 22.07 4.24 -17.38
CA LEU A 273 20.96 4.96 -18.00
C LEU A 273 20.59 6.24 -17.24
N THR A 274 20.71 6.25 -15.91
CA THR A 274 20.44 7.46 -15.11
C THR A 274 21.41 8.58 -15.48
N ASP A 275 22.69 8.27 -15.56
CA ASP A 275 23.72 9.25 -15.94
C ASP A 275 23.52 9.74 -17.37
N PHE A 276 23.22 8.84 -18.31
CA PHE A 276 22.92 9.21 -19.69
C PHE A 276 21.71 10.17 -19.79
N LEU A 277 20.61 9.83 -19.10
CA LEU A 277 19.39 10.63 -19.15
C LEU A 277 19.54 12.00 -18.48
N THR A 278 20.41 12.11 -17.46
CA THR A 278 20.53 13.33 -16.65
C THR A 278 21.69 14.25 -17.04
N ARG A 279 22.60 13.80 -17.91
CA ARG A 279 23.70 14.63 -18.44
C ARG A 279 23.35 15.19 -19.82
N ASN A 280 23.96 16.33 -20.17
CA ASN A 280 23.83 16.87 -21.52
C ASN A 280 24.60 15.95 -22.48
N VAL A 281 23.86 15.28 -23.35
CA VAL A 281 24.45 14.50 -24.44
C VAL A 281 24.34 15.33 -25.71
N ASN A 282 25.13 16.40 -25.82
CA ASN A 282 25.38 17.00 -27.13
C ASN A 282 26.25 16.00 -27.89
N LEU A 283 25.61 15.16 -28.70
CA LEU A 283 26.29 14.40 -29.75
C LEU A 283 26.54 15.37 -30.92
N ASP A 284 27.49 16.27 -30.75
CA ASP A 284 28.11 16.98 -31.89
C ASP A 284 29.23 16.10 -32.49
#